data_AF-A0AA96CB37-F1
#
_entry.id   AF-A0AA96CB37-F1
#
_cell.length_a   1.000
_cell.length_b   1.000
_cell.length_c   1.000
_cell.angle_alpha   90.00
_cell.angle_beta   90.00
_cell.angle_gamma   90.00
#
_symmetry.space_group_name_H-M   'P 1'
#
loop_
_entity.id
_entity.type
_entity.pdbx_description
1 polymer ?
#
loop_
_entity_poly.entity_id
_entity_poly.type
_entity_poly.pdbx_seq_one_letter_code
_entity_poly.pdbx_strand_id
1 'polypeptide(L)'
;MSTAAEKPTAKLFMHGRSQAVRLPKEFRFEGKEVRVSKVGDKVILEPMEKPPIDLDRFWAELDAMGAKDFLPEGIPEDAPVDPDPRVFFDG
;
A
#
# COMPACT_ATOMS: atom_id res chain seq x y z
N MET A 1 -19.64 -1.21 -25.39
CA MET A 1 -19.64 -0.13 -24.39
C MET A 1 -19.32 -0.77 -23.05
N SER A 2 -18.07 -0.63 -22.58
CA SER A 2 -17.65 -1.21 -21.31
C SER A 2 -18.00 -0.23 -20.20
N THR A 3 -18.98 -0.57 -19.36
CA THR A 3 -19.31 0.24 -18.17
C THR A 3 -18.20 0.07 -17.15
N ALA A 4 -17.39 1.10 -16.96
CA ALA A 4 -16.50 1.16 -15.80
C ALA A 4 -17.36 1.03 -14.54
N ALA A 5 -17.09 0.03 -13.71
CA ALA A 5 -17.79 -0.13 -12.44
C ALA A 5 -17.66 1.17 -11.63
N GLU A 6 -18.79 1.76 -11.27
CA GLU A 6 -18.83 3.00 -10.50
C GLU A 6 -18.20 2.75 -9.12
N LYS A 7 -17.19 3.55 -8.76
CA LYS A 7 -16.49 3.35 -7.48
C LYS A 7 -17.45 3.69 -6.34
N PRO A 8 -17.59 2.81 -5.33
CA PRO A 8 -18.46 3.08 -4.20
C PRO A 8 -18.00 4.34 -3.44
N THR A 9 -18.94 5.25 -3.20
CA THR A 9 -18.71 6.48 -2.42
C THR A 9 -19.08 6.27 -0.95
N ALA A 10 -18.43 7.01 -0.05
CA ALA A 10 -18.74 7.00 1.38
C ALA A 10 -19.25 8.37 1.85
N LYS A 11 -20.16 8.37 2.83
CA LYS A 11 -20.72 9.61 3.37
C LYS A 11 -19.86 10.17 4.50
N LEU A 12 -19.54 11.46 4.42
CA LEU A 12 -18.93 12.22 5.50
C LEU A 12 -20.01 12.74 6.46
N PHE A 13 -19.70 12.70 7.76
CA PHE A 13 -20.55 13.25 8.81
C PHE A 13 -19.72 13.73 10.01
N MET A 14 -20.34 14.47 10.92
CA MET A 14 -19.70 14.91 12.16
C MET A 14 -20.08 13.98 13.32
N HIS A 15 -19.10 13.61 14.15
CA HIS A 15 -19.30 12.90 15.41
C HIS A 15 -18.68 13.73 16.54
N GLY A 16 -19.52 14.47 17.26
CA GLY A 16 -19.07 15.49 18.20
C GLY A 16 -18.29 16.59 17.47
N ARG A 17 -17.04 16.82 17.86
CA ARG A 17 -16.14 17.83 17.24
C ARG A 17 -15.27 17.25 16.11
N SER A 18 -15.41 15.97 15.81
CA SER A 18 -14.56 15.27 14.83
C SER A 18 -15.35 14.96 13.55
N GLN A 19 -14.67 14.94 12.41
CA GLN A 19 -15.21 14.42 11.15
C GLN A 19 -15.06 12.90 11.11
N ALA A 20 -16.04 12.21 10.53
CA ALA A 20 -16.06 10.76 10.38
C ALA A 20 -16.56 10.35 8.98
N VAL A 21 -16.13 9.17 8.54
CA VAL A 21 -16.55 8.53 7.29
C VAL A 21 -17.39 7.31 7.63
N ARG A 22 -18.58 7.17 7.01
CA ARG A 22 -19.36 5.93 7.11
C ARG A 22 -18.90 4.96 6.02
N LEU A 23 -18.09 3.97 6.41
CA LEU A 23 -17.61 2.94 5.48
C LEU A 23 -18.75 2.05 5.00
N PRO A 24 -18.90 1.85 3.67
CA PRO A 24 -19.79 0.81 3.12
C PRO A 24 -19.40 -0.58 3.65
N LYS A 25 -20.34 -1.52 3.60
CA LYS A 25 -20.18 -2.85 4.20
C LYS A 25 -18.92 -3.58 3.71
N GLU A 26 -18.62 -3.45 2.42
CA GLU A 26 -17.49 -4.11 1.75
C GLU A 26 -16.11 -3.53 2.11
N PHE A 27 -16.05 -2.33 2.71
CA PHE A 27 -14.78 -1.69 3.14
C PHE A 27 -14.61 -1.66 4.66
N ARG A 28 -15.39 -2.44 5.41
CA ARG A 28 -15.26 -2.48 6.86
C ARG A 28 -13.98 -3.22 7.26
N PHE A 29 -13.24 -2.64 8.19
CA PHE A 29 -12.11 -3.30 8.83
C PHE A 29 -12.58 -4.22 9.95
N GLU A 30 -11.81 -5.27 10.21
CA GLU A 30 -11.91 -6.02 11.45
C GLU A 30 -11.20 -5.27 12.59
N GLY A 31 -11.66 -5.48 13.83
CA GLY A 31 -11.10 -4.82 15.01
C GLY A 31 -11.75 -3.46 15.33
N LYS A 32 -11.02 -2.64 16.09
CA LYS A 32 -11.52 -1.36 16.66
C LYS A 32 -10.74 -0.13 16.21
N GLU A 33 -9.54 -0.33 15.65
CA GLU A 33 -8.59 0.72 15.32
C GLU A 33 -7.95 0.45 13.96
N VAL A 34 -7.48 1.52 13.33
CA VAL A 34 -6.75 1.50 12.06
C VAL A 34 -5.58 2.46 12.14
N ARG A 35 -4.49 2.17 11.41
CA ARG A 35 -3.44 3.15 11.15
C ARG A 35 -3.94 4.15 10.12
N VAL A 36 -3.56 5.40 10.30
CA VAL A 36 -3.96 6.50 9.40
C VAL A 36 -2.71 7.20 8.89
N SER A 37 -2.61 7.35 7.58
CA SER A 37 -1.57 8.16 6.94
C SER A 37 -2.17 9.05 5.85
N LYS A 38 -1.44 10.10 5.46
CA LYS A 38 -1.87 11.06 4.43
C LYS A 38 -0.81 11.17 3.36
N VAL A 39 -1.21 11.02 2.10
CA VAL A 39 -0.34 11.18 0.93
C VAL A 39 -1.04 12.14 -0.03
N GLY A 40 -0.52 13.37 -0.13
CA GLY A 40 -1.18 14.46 -0.85
C GLY A 40 -2.56 14.77 -0.28
N ASP A 41 -3.58 14.61 -1.12
CA ASP A 41 -5.01 14.79 -0.82
C ASP A 41 -5.72 13.50 -0.37
N LYS A 42 -4.99 12.38 -0.28
CA LYS A 42 -5.56 11.07 0.08
C LYS A 42 -5.33 10.75 1.55
N VAL A 43 -6.37 10.23 2.21
CA VAL A 43 -6.28 9.59 3.53
C VAL A 43 -6.26 8.08 3.33
N ILE A 44 -5.24 7.43 3.85
CA ILE A 44 -5.04 5.98 3.76
C ILE A 44 -5.33 5.39 5.14
N LEU A 45 -6.18 4.36 5.17
CA LEU A 45 -6.54 3.62 6.37
C LEU A 45 -6.04 2.18 6.22
N GLU A 46 -5.25 1.70 7.17
CA GLU A 46 -4.70 0.35 7.18
C GLU A 46 -5.12 -0.39 8.46
N PRO A 47 -5.42 -1.70 8.41
CA PRO A 47 -5.74 -2.45 9.62
C PRO A 47 -4.53 -2.50 10.56
N MET A 48 -4.79 -2.57 11.87
CA MET A 48 -3.72 -2.70 12.87
C MET A 48 -2.99 -4.03 12.75
N GLU A 49 -3.75 -5.10 12.51
CA GLU A 49 -3.25 -6.44 12.24
C GLU A 49 -3.34 -6.70 10.74
N LYS A 50 -2.20 -7.02 10.12
CA LYS A 50 -2.20 -7.45 8.72
C LYS A 50 -2.76 -8.87 8.69
N PRO A 51 -3.72 -9.19 7.81
CA PRO A 51 -4.06 -10.58 7.58
C PRO A 51 -2.77 -11.33 7.21
N PRO A 52 -2.61 -12.59 7.64
CA PRO A 52 -1.46 -13.39 7.28
C PRO A 52 -1.31 -13.37 5.76
N ILE A 53 -0.14 -12.96 5.29
CA ILE A 53 0.19 -12.98 3.87
C ILE A 53 0.36 -14.44 3.49
N ASP A 54 -0.42 -14.89 2.52
CA ASP A 54 -0.15 -16.15 1.83
C ASP A 54 1.07 -15.93 0.93
N LEU A 55 2.25 -16.22 1.50
CA LEU A 55 3.53 -16.05 0.81
C LEU A 55 3.61 -16.96 -0.42
N ASP A 56 3.02 -18.15 -0.38
CA ASP A 56 3.04 -19.09 -1.50
C ASP A 56 2.27 -18.53 -2.69
N ARG A 57 1.07 -17.98 -2.43
CA ARG A 57 0.29 -17.30 -3.46
C ARG A 57 1.01 -16.07 -4.00
N PHE A 58 1.62 -15.28 -3.13
CA PHE A 58 2.35 -14.08 -3.52
C PHE A 58 3.53 -14.41 -4.46
N TRP A 59 4.32 -15.43 -4.14
CA TRP A 59 5.42 -15.89 -4.99
C TRP A 59 4.93 -16.47 -6.32
N ALA A 60 3.81 -17.20 -6.32
CA ALA A 60 3.21 -17.73 -7.53
C ALA A 60 2.72 -16.62 -8.49
N GLU A 61 2.11 -15.55 -7.96
CA GLU A 61 1.69 -14.40 -8.75
C GLU A 61 2.89 -13.63 -9.32
N LEU A 62 3.98 -13.48 -8.56
CA LEU A 62 5.23 -12.88 -9.03
C LEU A 62 5.89 -13.70 -10.15
N ASP A 63 5.98 -15.02 -9.97
CA ASP A 63 6.51 -15.94 -10.99
C ASP A 63 5.69 -15.87 -12.29
N ALA A 64 4.36 -15.81 -12.17
CA ALA A 64 3.47 -15.67 -13.33
C ALA A 64 3.61 -14.32 -14.05
N MET A 65 4.02 -13.26 -13.34
CA MET A 65 4.33 -11.95 -13.93
C MET A 65 5.76 -11.85 -14.49
N GLY A 66 6.53 -12.94 -14.48
CA GLY A 66 7.89 -12.96 -15.03
C GLY A 66 8.92 -12.33 -14.10
N ALA A 67 8.72 -12.37 -12.78
CA ALA A 67 9.70 -11.84 -11.82
C ALA A 67 11.11 -12.45 -11.97
N LYS A 68 11.21 -13.67 -12.51
CA LYS A 68 12.50 -14.32 -12.84
C LYS A 68 13.28 -13.56 -13.93
N ASP A 69 12.59 -12.82 -14.79
CA ASP A 69 13.19 -12.04 -15.87
C ASP A 69 13.62 -10.64 -15.40
N PHE A 70 13.19 -10.21 -14.20
CA PHE A 70 13.53 -8.90 -13.66
C PHE A 70 15.00 -8.80 -13.22
N LEU A 71 15.55 -9.89 -12.68
CA LEU A 71 16.95 -10.01 -12.27
C LEU A 71 17.46 -11.42 -12.62
N PRO A 72 17.76 -11.69 -13.91
CA PRO A 72 18.16 -13.02 -14.36
C PRO A 72 19.47 -13.49 -13.71
N GLU A 73 20.33 -12.56 -13.30
CA GLU A 73 21.60 -12.84 -12.62
C GLU A 73 21.50 -12.72 -11.09
N GLY A 74 20.31 -12.45 -10.54
CA GLY A 74 20.09 -12.25 -9.11
C GLY A 74 20.48 -10.87 -8.59
N ILE A 75 20.46 -10.71 -7.27
CA ILE A 75 20.97 -9.51 -6.61
C ILE A 75 22.51 -9.63 -6.58
N PRO A 76 23.27 -8.65 -7.09
CA PRO A 76 24.72 -8.66 -7.00
C PRO A 76 25.18 -8.85 -5.54
N GLU A 77 26.16 -9.74 -5.31
CA GLU A 77 26.75 -9.94 -3.98
C GLU A 77 27.62 -8.76 -3.52
N ASP A 78 28.00 -7.88 -4.46
CA ASP A 78 28.85 -6.74 -4.16
C ASP A 78 28.15 -5.81 -3.17
N ALA A 79 28.90 -5.43 -2.13
CA ALA A 79 28.44 -4.46 -1.15
C ALA A 79 28.04 -3.15 -1.87
N PRO A 80 27.02 -2.43 -1.36
CA PRO A 80 26.70 -1.10 -1.87
C PRO A 80 27.98 -0.27 -1.87
N VAL A 81 28.26 0.41 -2.98
CA VAL A 81 29.39 1.35 -3.04
C VAL A 81 29.20 2.36 -1.92
N ASP A 82 30.21 2.54 -1.07
CA ASP A 82 30.18 3.56 -0.04
C ASP A 82 29.77 4.89 -0.69
N PRO A 83 28.78 5.62 -0.12
CA PRO A 83 28.33 6.87 -0.71
C PRO A 83 29.53 7.80 -0.90
N ASP A 84 29.69 8.34 -2.11
CA ASP A 84 30.84 9.21 -2.40
C ASP A 84 30.82 10.40 -1.43
N PRO A 85 31.87 10.58 -0.60
CA PRO A 85 31.91 11.64 0.39
C PRO A 85 31.90 13.05 -0.21
N ARG A 86 31.97 13.18 -1.54
CA ARG A 86 31.92 14.46 -2.27
C ARG A 86 30.54 14.83 -2.79
N VAL A 87 29.53 13.96 -2.67
CA VAL A 87 28.17 14.25 -3.11
C VAL A 87 27.41 14.92 -1.96
N PHE A 88 27.51 16.25 -1.90
CA PHE A 88 26.62 17.05 -1.09
C PHE A 88 25.32 17.25 -1.88
N PHE A 89 24.19 16.77 -1.37
CA PHE A 89 22.89 17.17 -1.90
C PHE A 89 22.68 18.64 -1.51
N ASP A 90 23.06 19.55 -2.41
CA ASP A 90 22.71 20.97 -2.27
C ASP A 90 21.19 21.10 -2.36
N GLY A 91 20.62 21.77 -1.35
CA GLY A 91 19.17 21.92 -1.12
C GLY A 91 18.50 23.03 -1.93
#